data_AF-A0A517LPQ4-F1
#
_entry.id   AF-A0A517LPQ4-F1
#
_cell.length_a   1.000
_cell.length_b   1.000
_cell.length_c   1.000
_cell.angle_alpha   90.00
_cell.angle_beta   90.00
_cell.angle_gamma   90.00
#
_symmetry.space_group_name_H-M   'P 1'
#
loop_
_entity.id
_entity.type
_entity.pdbx_description
1 polymer ?
#
loop_
_entity_poly.entity_id
_entity_poly.type
_entity_poly.pdbx_seq_one_letter_code
_entity_poly.pdbx_strand_id
1 'polypeptide(L)'
;MTRSLDQTPPATPTSEKESSIIGNNGIHGAKSRDIREAGHLVEEILCIADDLALRKDLKPCSRVNDLFGQLVSTCIKPWNKTVVERVLGDGEIQSVMGRLREMCAEGEGELEKHWAERFLKELDEDFENGKGINEITRKEGLH
;
A
#
# COMPACT_ATOMS: atom_id res chain seq x y z
N MET A 1 -33.66 70.60 31.94
CA MET A 1 -32.90 69.64 31.12
C MET A 1 -33.88 68.69 30.47
N THR A 2 -34.08 68.89 29.17
CA THR A 2 -35.07 68.25 28.32
C THR A 2 -34.69 66.79 28.03
N ARG A 3 -35.62 65.84 28.23
CA ARG A 3 -35.50 64.48 27.69
C ARG A 3 -36.28 64.41 26.39
N SER A 4 -35.57 63.98 25.36
CA SER A 4 -35.93 63.98 23.95
C SER A 4 -36.26 62.55 23.49
N LEU A 5 -37.07 62.49 22.43
CA LEU A 5 -37.24 61.40 21.43
C LEU A 5 -38.01 60.16 21.89
N ASP A 6 -38.69 59.41 21.02
CA ASP A 6 -39.31 59.56 19.69
C ASP A 6 -39.94 58.18 19.45
N GLN A 7 -41.03 58.11 18.68
CA GLN A 7 -41.81 56.89 18.42
C GLN A 7 -41.23 56.05 17.26
N THR A 8 -41.81 54.84 17.11
CA THR A 8 -41.99 53.99 15.90
C THR A 8 -41.21 52.65 15.84
N PRO A 9 -41.63 51.65 15.01
CA PRO A 9 -42.43 50.47 15.41
C PRO A 9 -41.71 49.12 15.11
N PRO A 10 -42.29 47.92 15.42
CA PRO A 10 -41.66 46.66 15.06
C PRO A 10 -41.94 46.26 13.60
N ALA A 11 -40.87 45.98 12.86
CA ALA A 11 -40.93 45.35 11.54
C ALA A 11 -40.70 43.84 11.65
N THR A 12 -41.66 43.05 11.17
CA THR A 12 -41.54 41.62 10.87
C THR A 12 -40.85 41.44 9.52
N PRO A 13 -40.07 40.37 9.32
CA PRO A 13 -40.16 39.65 8.05
C PRO A 13 -40.27 38.13 8.23
N THR A 14 -41.45 37.65 7.83
CA THR A 14 -41.76 36.54 6.92
C THR A 14 -40.67 35.51 6.62
N SER A 15 -41.03 34.26 6.94
CA SER A 15 -40.45 33.04 6.41
C SER A 15 -40.71 32.93 4.90
N GLU A 16 -39.65 32.89 4.10
CA GLU A 16 -39.69 32.37 2.74
C GLU A 16 -38.81 31.13 2.66
N LYS A 17 -39.48 29.98 2.52
CA LYS A 17 -38.88 28.73 2.10
C LYS A 17 -38.67 28.83 0.59
N GLU A 18 -37.43 28.77 0.14
CA GLU A 18 -37.15 28.37 -1.23
C GLU A 18 -36.32 27.08 -1.23
N SER A 19 -36.97 26.07 -1.78
CA SER A 19 -36.46 24.76 -2.13
C SER A 19 -35.28 24.86 -3.09
N SER A 20 -34.22 24.09 -2.84
CA SER A 20 -33.33 23.69 -3.93
C SER A 20 -33.02 22.20 -3.79
N ILE A 21 -33.82 21.41 -4.49
CA ILE A 21 -33.59 20.01 -4.77
C ILE A 21 -32.51 19.97 -5.86
N ILE A 22 -31.26 19.76 -5.47
CA ILE A 22 -30.16 19.46 -6.40
C ILE A 22 -29.61 18.07 -6.04
N GLY A 23 -29.48 17.23 -7.06
CA GLY A 23 -29.38 15.77 -6.96
C GLY A 23 -28.21 15.25 -6.13
N ASN A 24 -28.54 14.57 -5.02
CA ASN A 24 -27.58 13.97 -4.10
C ASN A 24 -27.20 12.50 -4.42
N ASN A 25 -27.75 11.92 -5.48
CA ASN A 25 -27.69 10.46 -5.69
C ASN A 25 -26.31 9.94 -6.18
N GLY A 26 -25.51 10.76 -6.88
CA GLY A 26 -24.20 10.34 -7.39
C GLY A 26 -23.10 10.27 -6.33
N ILE A 27 -23.11 11.19 -5.36
CA ILE A 27 -22.08 11.30 -4.32
C ILE A 27 -22.20 10.17 -3.28
N HIS A 28 -23.43 9.73 -2.98
CA HIS A 28 -23.66 8.62 -2.03
C HIS A 28 -23.17 7.27 -2.59
N GLY A 29 -23.33 7.04 -3.90
CA GLY A 29 -22.88 5.81 -4.56
C GLY A 29 -21.35 5.66 -4.60
N ALA A 30 -20.64 6.75 -4.93
CA ALA A 30 -19.17 6.76 -4.92
C ALA A 30 -18.61 6.54 -3.51
N LYS A 31 -19.13 7.25 -2.49
CA LYS A 31 -18.72 7.04 -1.09
C LYS A 31 -18.93 5.61 -0.61
N SER A 32 -20.04 4.98 -0.98
CA SER A 32 -20.35 3.60 -0.57
C SER A 32 -19.42 2.58 -1.22
N ARG A 33 -18.96 2.84 -2.44
CA ARG A 33 -17.94 2.01 -3.11
C ARG A 33 -16.59 2.14 -2.43
N ASP A 34 -16.13 3.37 -2.21
CA ASP A 34 -14.83 3.64 -1.59
C ASP A 34 -14.73 3.03 -0.18
N ILE A 35 -15.83 3.03 0.59
CA ILE A 35 -15.89 2.37 1.91
C ILE A 35 -15.70 0.86 1.78
N ARG A 36 -16.37 0.22 0.81
CA ARG A 36 -16.25 -1.22 0.59
C ARG A 36 -14.87 -1.61 0.09
N GLU A 37 -14.33 -0.86 -0.87
CA GLU A 37 -12.98 -1.07 -1.38
C GLU A 37 -11.93 -0.92 -0.26
N ALA A 38 -12.04 0.13 0.56
CA ALA A 38 -11.16 0.29 1.71
C ALA A 38 -11.26 -0.88 2.69
N GLY A 39 -12.48 -1.34 3.01
CA GLY A 39 -12.69 -2.49 3.89
C GLY A 39 -12.04 -3.77 3.35
N HIS A 40 -12.19 -4.05 2.06
CA HIS A 40 -11.54 -5.20 1.43
C HIS A 40 -10.01 -5.11 1.46
N LEU A 41 -9.45 -3.91 1.25
CA LEU A 41 -8.00 -3.72 1.32
C LEU A 41 -7.46 -3.88 2.73
N VAL A 42 -8.20 -3.40 3.75
CA VAL A 42 -7.83 -3.59 5.15
C VAL A 42 -7.78 -5.09 5.46
N GLU A 43 -8.84 -5.83 5.14
CA GLU A 43 -8.92 -7.28 5.33
C GLU A 43 -7.77 -8.02 4.63
N GLU A 44 -7.51 -7.69 3.36
CA GLU A 44 -6.45 -8.32 2.58
C GLU A 44 -5.05 -8.09 3.20
N ILE A 45 -4.74 -6.85 3.58
CA ILE A 45 -3.44 -6.50 4.18
C ILE A 45 -3.27 -7.20 5.53
N LEU A 46 -4.32 -7.23 6.37
CA LEU A 46 -4.28 -7.89 7.68
C LEU A 46 -4.09 -9.40 7.52
N CYS A 47 -4.82 -10.05 6.60
CA CYS A 47 -4.63 -11.47 6.31
C CYS A 47 -3.21 -11.78 5.84
N ILE A 48 -2.61 -10.95 4.97
CA ILE A 48 -1.23 -11.14 4.54
C ILE A 48 -0.26 -10.97 5.71
N ALA A 49 -0.46 -9.95 6.55
CA ALA A 49 0.39 -9.70 7.71
C ALA A 49 0.36 -10.89 8.69
N ASP A 50 -0.82 -11.45 8.95
CA ASP A 50 -0.99 -12.64 9.80
C ASP A 50 -0.38 -13.90 9.16
N ASP A 51 -0.52 -14.08 7.85
CA ASP A 51 0.04 -15.24 7.17
C ASP A 51 1.57 -15.23 7.12
N LEU A 52 2.18 -14.06 6.97
CA LEU A 52 3.62 -13.86 7.09
C LEU A 52 4.09 -14.10 8.53
N ALA A 53 3.34 -13.56 9.50
CA ALA A 53 3.59 -13.71 10.92
C ALA A 53 3.62 -15.17 11.42
N LEU A 54 2.85 -16.05 10.79
CA LEU A 54 2.79 -17.47 11.12
C LEU A 54 3.99 -18.27 10.57
N ARG A 55 4.83 -17.65 9.73
CA ARG A 55 6.00 -18.34 9.16
C ARG A 55 7.14 -18.36 10.18
N LYS A 56 7.91 -19.44 10.13
CA LYS A 56 9.11 -19.61 10.98
C LYS A 56 10.27 -18.72 10.52
N ASP A 57 10.39 -18.54 9.21
CA ASP A 57 11.34 -17.66 8.55
C ASP A 57 10.70 -17.12 7.25
N LEU A 58 11.28 -16.05 6.71
CA LEU A 58 10.84 -15.40 5.48
C LEU A 58 11.74 -15.74 4.29
N LYS A 59 12.33 -16.94 4.31
CA LYS A 59 13.16 -17.40 3.19
C LYS A 59 12.36 -17.51 1.90
N PRO A 60 12.98 -17.19 0.74
CA PRO A 60 12.32 -17.34 -0.55
C PRO A 60 11.77 -18.75 -0.74
N CYS A 61 10.46 -18.82 -0.86
CA CYS A 61 9.72 -20.02 -1.23
C CYS A 61 8.40 -19.57 -1.88
N SER A 62 7.70 -20.49 -2.56
CA SER A 62 6.45 -20.15 -3.27
C SER A 62 5.50 -19.34 -2.39
N ARG A 63 5.22 -19.81 -1.16
CA ARG A 63 4.23 -19.15 -0.30
C ARG A 63 4.67 -17.75 0.16
N VAL A 64 5.92 -17.57 0.57
CA VAL A 64 6.42 -16.26 1.01
C VAL A 64 6.44 -15.28 -0.16
N ASN A 65 6.88 -15.73 -1.33
CA ASN A 65 6.90 -14.93 -2.56
C ASN A 65 5.47 -14.52 -2.97
N ASP A 66 4.50 -15.44 -2.87
CA ASP A 66 3.10 -15.15 -3.20
C ASP A 66 2.50 -14.11 -2.23
N LEU A 67 2.83 -14.18 -0.93
CA LEU A 67 2.33 -13.24 0.07
C LEU A 67 2.89 -11.83 -0.14
N PHE A 68 4.21 -11.71 -0.29
CA PHE A 68 4.83 -10.42 -0.61
C PHE A 68 4.39 -9.89 -1.98
N GLY A 69 4.25 -10.77 -2.97
CA GLY A 69 3.76 -10.42 -4.30
C GLY A 69 2.33 -9.85 -4.26
N GLN A 70 1.44 -10.44 -3.47
CA GLN A 70 0.09 -9.91 -3.23
C GLN A 70 0.13 -8.56 -2.54
N LEU A 71 0.91 -8.41 -1.47
CA LEU A 71 1.06 -7.14 -0.75
C LEU A 71 1.54 -6.03 -1.69
N VAL A 72 2.61 -6.28 -2.44
CA VAL A 72 3.15 -5.32 -3.41
C VAL A 72 2.10 -4.99 -4.48
N SER A 73 1.48 -6.01 -5.08
CA SER A 73 0.46 -5.82 -6.11
C SER A 73 -0.71 -4.97 -5.61
N THR A 74 -1.08 -5.10 -4.35
CA THR A 74 -2.13 -4.31 -3.73
C THR A 74 -1.68 -2.88 -3.44
N CYS A 75 -0.45 -2.67 -2.97
CA CYS A 75 0.13 -1.35 -2.71
C CYS A 75 0.42 -0.51 -3.95
N ILE A 76 0.76 -1.12 -5.10
CA ILE A 76 1.12 -0.38 -6.32
C ILE A 76 -0.07 -0.04 -7.22
N LYS A 77 -1.26 -0.59 -6.94
CA LYS A 77 -2.47 -0.27 -7.71
C LYS A 77 -2.87 1.19 -7.54
N PRO A 78 -3.36 1.87 -8.60
CA PRO A 78 -3.86 3.23 -8.49
C PRO A 78 -5.21 3.23 -7.76
N TRP A 79 -5.21 3.65 -6.50
CA TRP A 79 -6.41 3.77 -5.68
C TRP A 79 -6.92 5.20 -5.64
N ASN A 80 -8.23 5.35 -5.42
CA ASN A 80 -8.80 6.65 -5.08
C ASN A 80 -8.19 7.16 -3.77
N LYS A 81 -7.84 8.46 -3.72
CA LYS A 81 -7.32 9.11 -2.51
C LYS A 81 -8.16 8.83 -1.27
N THR A 82 -9.49 8.86 -1.37
CA THR A 82 -10.39 8.59 -0.24
C THR A 82 -10.31 7.15 0.25
N VAL A 83 -10.05 6.18 -0.63
CA VAL A 83 -9.82 4.78 -0.26
C VAL A 83 -8.51 4.67 0.51
N VAL A 84 -7.43 5.24 -0.03
CA VAL A 84 -6.11 5.23 0.62
C VAL A 84 -6.15 5.87 2.00
N GLU A 85 -6.77 7.04 2.14
CA GLU A 85 -6.90 7.73 3.43
C GLU A 85 -7.69 6.91 4.46
N ARG A 86 -8.70 6.15 4.02
CA ARG A 86 -9.45 5.24 4.90
C ARG A 86 -8.62 4.05 5.35
N VAL A 87 -7.93 3.39 4.43
CA VAL A 87 -7.07 2.23 4.75
C VAL A 87 -5.94 2.66 5.68
N LEU A 88 -5.25 3.76 5.35
CA LEU A 88 -4.18 4.28 6.20
C LEU A 88 -4.70 4.88 7.52
N GLY A 89 -5.95 5.31 7.58
CA GLY A 89 -6.60 5.77 8.81
C GLY A 89 -7.16 4.65 9.68
N ASP A 90 -7.15 3.41 9.19
CA ASP A 90 -7.68 2.26 9.92
C ASP A 90 -6.79 1.89 11.11
N GLY A 91 -7.43 1.65 12.26
CA GLY A 91 -6.73 1.41 13.52
C GLY A 91 -5.97 0.08 13.55
N GLU A 92 -6.51 -0.96 12.92
CA GLU A 92 -5.86 -2.27 12.85
C GLU A 92 -4.65 -2.20 11.91
N ILE A 93 -4.79 -1.53 10.76
CA ILE A 93 -3.67 -1.26 9.86
C ILE A 93 -2.56 -0.52 10.59
N GLN A 94 -2.87 0.59 11.27
CA GLN A 94 -1.89 1.35 12.04
C GLN A 94 -1.18 0.50 13.09
N SER A 95 -1.89 -0.45 13.72
CA SER A 95 -1.30 -1.35 14.71
C SER A 95 -0.31 -2.35 14.11
N VAL A 96 -0.51 -2.81 12.87
CA VAL A 96 0.37 -3.80 12.22
C VAL A 96 1.47 -3.16 11.36
N MET A 97 1.36 -1.87 11.00
CA MET A 97 2.27 -1.20 10.07
C MET A 97 3.75 -1.31 10.45
N GLY A 98 4.09 -1.19 11.74
CA GLY A 98 5.48 -1.31 12.21
C GLY A 98 6.04 -2.71 11.93
N ARG A 99 5.30 -3.73 12.36
CA ARG A 99 5.66 -5.14 12.15
C ARG A 99 5.72 -5.50 10.67
N LEU A 100 4.80 -4.99 9.86
CA LEU A 100 4.79 -5.25 8.41
C LEU A 100 6.07 -4.72 7.75
N ARG A 101 6.56 -3.54 8.16
CA ARG A 101 7.84 -3.01 7.67
C ARG A 101 9.02 -3.88 8.09
N GLU A 102 9.03 -4.37 9.33
CA GLU A 102 10.07 -5.29 9.81
C GLU A 102 10.08 -6.59 8.99
N MET A 103 8.91 -7.18 8.74
CA MET A 103 8.79 -8.38 7.91
C MET A 103 9.24 -8.13 6.46
N CYS A 104 8.93 -6.97 5.88
CA CYS A 104 9.44 -6.60 4.56
C CYS A 104 10.97 -6.52 4.55
N ALA A 105 11.58 -5.89 5.56
CA ALA A 105 13.04 -5.76 5.65
C ALA A 105 13.72 -7.13 5.83
N GLU A 106 13.15 -8.01 6.67
CA GLU A 106 13.65 -9.38 6.83
C GLU A 106 13.51 -10.18 5.53
N GLY A 107 12.36 -10.11 4.86
CA GLY A 107 12.13 -10.78 3.59
C GLY A 107 13.07 -10.30 2.48
N GLU A 108 13.36 -9.00 2.41
CA GLU A 108 14.36 -8.43 1.50
C GLU A 108 15.75 -9.00 1.78
N GLY A 109 16.18 -9.03 3.05
CA GLY A 109 17.47 -9.60 3.44
C GLY A 109 17.61 -11.10 3.12
N GLU A 110 16.57 -11.90 3.36
CA GLU A 110 16.58 -13.32 2.99
C GLU A 110 16.60 -13.53 1.47
N LEU A 111 15.95 -12.63 0.70
CA LEU A 111 16.00 -12.66 -0.76
C LEU A 111 17.40 -12.31 -1.29
N GLU A 112 18.01 -11.25 -0.77
CA GLU A 112 19.39 -10.87 -1.12
C GLU A 112 20.38 -11.99 -0.81
N LYS A 113 20.27 -12.59 0.37
CA LYS A 113 21.10 -13.72 0.78
C LYS A 113 20.91 -14.93 -0.14
N HIS A 114 19.67 -15.28 -0.47
CA HIS A 114 19.37 -16.38 -1.39
C HIS A 114 20.04 -16.20 -2.74
N TRP A 115 19.97 -15.00 -3.33
CA TRP A 115 20.60 -14.72 -4.61
C TRP A 115 22.13 -14.69 -4.51
N ALA A 116 22.69 -14.10 -3.46
CA ALA A 116 24.13 -14.12 -3.22
C ALA A 116 24.68 -15.56 -3.13
N GLU A 117 24.03 -16.42 -2.34
CA GLU A 117 24.40 -17.83 -2.22
C GLU A 117 24.27 -18.58 -3.55
N ARG A 118 23.24 -18.26 -4.35
CA ARG A 118 23.04 -18.86 -5.67
C ARG A 118 24.13 -18.45 -6.65
N PHE A 119 24.48 -17.18 -6.73
CA PHE A 119 25.54 -16.71 -7.63
C PHE A 119 26.90 -17.30 -7.28
N LEU A 120 27.22 -17.42 -5.98
CA LEU A 120 28.46 -18.05 -5.55
C LEU A 120 28.55 -19.52 -6.02
N LYS A 121 27.45 -20.27 -5.90
CA LYS A 121 27.39 -21.65 -6.41
C LYS A 121 27.54 -21.73 -7.92
N GLU A 122 26.86 -20.86 -8.67
CA GLU A 122 26.97 -20.81 -10.14
C GLU A 122 28.40 -20.48 -10.58
N LEU A 123 29.10 -19.58 -9.88
CA LEU A 123 30.51 -19.27 -10.14
C LEU A 123 31.41 -20.47 -9.84
N ASP A 124 31.24 -21.14 -8.70
CA ASP A 124 32.01 -22.33 -8.33
C ASP A 124 31.82 -23.45 -9.38
N GLU A 125 30.58 -23.68 -9.83
CA GLU A 125 30.27 -24.64 -10.89
C GLU A 125 30.95 -24.27 -12.23
N ASP A 126 31.02 -23.00 -12.61
CA ASP A 126 31.69 -22.56 -13.84
C ASP A 126 33.22 -22.65 -13.76
N PHE A 127 33.80 -22.50 -12.56
CA PHE A 127 35.22 -22.76 -12.30
C PHE A 127 35.55 -24.25 -12.37
N GLU A 128 34.74 -25.11 -11.75
CA GLU A 128 34.93 -26.57 -11.78
C GLU A 128 34.68 -27.16 -13.17
N ASN A 129 33.73 -26.63 -13.93
CA ASN A 129 33.42 -27.07 -15.29
C ASN A 129 34.34 -26.45 -16.38
N GLY A 130 35.36 -25.68 -16.00
CA GLY A 130 36.40 -25.18 -16.92
C GLY A 130 35.92 -24.16 -17.96
N LYS A 131 34.77 -23.51 -17.77
CA LYS A 131 34.27 -22.48 -18.70
C LYS A 131 35.07 -21.18 -18.61
N GLY A 132 35.64 -20.87 -17.46
CA GLY A 132 36.36 -19.59 -17.21
C GLY A 132 37.73 -19.46 -17.89
N ILE A 133 38.35 -20.55 -18.36
CA ILE A 133 39.72 -20.51 -18.92
C ILE A 133 39.76 -20.36 -20.45
N ASN A 134 38.66 -20.63 -21.17
CA ASN A 134 38.67 -20.65 -22.63
C ASN A 134 38.46 -19.28 -23.30
N GLU A 135 38.07 -18.24 -22.56
CA GLU A 135 37.77 -16.91 -23.12
C GLU A 135 38.95 -15.93 -23.04
N ILE A 136 39.87 -16.13 -22.09
CA ILE A 136 41.10 -15.31 -21.98
C ILE A 136 42.16 -15.77 -22.98
N THR A 137 42.26 -17.07 -23.29
CA THR A 137 43.27 -17.59 -24.24
C THR A 137 42.93 -17.33 -25.71
N ARG A 138 41.72 -16.86 -26.04
CA ARG A 138 41.31 -16.59 -27.43
C ARG A 138 41.65 -15.18 -27.92
N LYS A 139 42.01 -14.25 -27.03
CA LYS A 139 42.41 -12.88 -27.41
C LYS A 139 43.92 -12.66 -27.53
N GLU A 140 44.76 -13.62 -27.12
CA GLU A 140 46.23 -13.49 -27.14
C GLU A 140 46.92 -14.34 -28.22
N GLY A 141 46.18 -14.99 -29.12
CA GLY A 141 46.82 -15.72 -30.21
C GLY A 141 45.88 -16.10 -31.33
N LEU A 142 45.88 -15.31 -32.41
CA LEU A 142 46.04 -15.80 -33.79
C LEU A 142 46.01 -14.63 -34.80
N HIS A 143 47.21 -14.36 -35.33
CA HIS A 143 47.61 -13.59 -36.52
C HIS A 143 47.63 -12.06 -36.43
#